data_AF-A0A5E4LJ56-F1
#
_entry.id   AF-A0A5E4LJ56-F1
#
_cell.length_a   1.000
_cell.length_b   1.000
_cell.length_c   1.000
_cell.angle_alpha   90.00
_cell.angle_beta   90.00
_cell.angle_gamma   90.00
#
_symmetry.space_group_name_H-M   'P 1'
#
loop_
_entity.id
_entity.type
_entity.pdbx_description
1 polymer ?
#
loop_
_entity_poly.entity_id
_entity_poly.type
_entity_poly.pdbx_seq_one_letter_code
_entity_poly.pdbx_strand_id
1 'polypeptide(L)'
;MKKAKFSPKTLKVSASIPPAARKAPFWKRVLEILSSSSRSKSGVNISKLSAYAKEGATVVVPDKVLGAGSLKAKYTVAALSFSASAKKAIEAAGGKAVSIADVAKKNATGKDVLIIK
;
A
#
# COMPACT_ATOMS: atom_id res chain seq x y z
N MET A 1 -8.87 -13.46 25.51
CA MET A 1 -7.54 -13.06 25.00
C MET A 1 -7.69 -12.13 23.81
N LYS A 2 -7.48 -10.81 23.97
CA LYS A 2 -7.54 -9.84 22.85
C LYS A 2 -6.32 -10.07 21.95
N LYS A 3 -6.48 -10.85 20.87
CA LYS A 3 -5.42 -11.06 19.87
C LYS A 3 -4.89 -9.70 19.42
N ALA A 4 -3.57 -9.56 19.33
CA ALA A 4 -2.93 -8.33 18.86
C ALA A 4 -3.60 -7.88 17.56
N LYS A 5 -4.20 -6.68 17.54
CA LYS A 5 -4.92 -6.11 16.39
C LYS A 5 -4.05 -5.96 15.14
N PHE A 6 -2.74 -6.14 15.28
CA PHE A 6 -1.75 -6.00 14.22
C PHE A 6 -0.68 -7.07 14.37
N SER A 7 -0.28 -7.68 13.24
CA SER A 7 0.93 -8.50 13.18
C SER A 7 2.18 -7.62 13.42
N PRO A 8 3.32 -8.16 13.88
CA PRO A 8 4.51 -7.36 14.24
C PRO A 8 5.03 -6.48 13.09
N LYS A 9 4.87 -6.93 11.84
CA LYS A 9 5.22 -6.14 10.65
C LYS A 9 4.27 -4.95 10.44
N THR A 10 2.98 -5.14 10.73
CA THR A 10 1.97 -4.10 10.57
C THR A 10 2.03 -3.07 11.69
N LEU A 11 2.41 -3.48 12.91
CA LEU A 11 2.67 -2.58 14.05
C LEU A 11 3.77 -1.56 13.75
N LYS A 12 4.86 -1.98 13.10
CA LYS A 12 5.95 -1.07 12.72
C LYS A 12 5.50 0.00 11.72
N VAL A 13 4.68 -0.40 10.75
CA VAL A 13 4.18 0.52 9.73
C VAL A 13 3.14 1.48 10.30
N SER A 14 2.22 0.99 11.14
CA SER A 14 1.24 1.86 11.80
C SER A 14 1.91 2.84 12.77
N ALA A 15 2.97 2.44 13.47
CA ALA A 15 3.77 3.31 14.33
C ALA A 15 4.57 4.37 13.56
N SER A 16 5.03 4.05 12.35
CA SER A 16 5.78 4.98 11.49
C SER A 16 4.90 6.04 10.81
N ILE A 17 3.57 5.83 10.77
CA ILE A 17 2.63 6.83 10.27
C ILE A 17 2.50 7.96 11.30
N PRO A 18 2.81 9.23 10.93
CA PRO A 18 2.74 10.34 11.86
C PRO A 18 1.30 10.59 12.34
N PRO A 19 1.11 11.08 13.59
CA PRO A 19 -0.21 11.30 14.16
C PRO A 19 -1.04 12.33 13.36
N ALA A 20 -0.38 13.27 12.70
CA ALA A 20 -1.02 14.23 11.79
C ALA A 20 -1.70 13.53 10.60
N ALA A 21 -1.05 12.51 10.02
CA ALA A 21 -1.62 11.74 8.92
C ALA A 21 -2.82 10.90 9.39
N ARG A 22 -2.80 10.37 10.62
CA ARG A 22 -3.90 9.57 11.18
C ARG A 22 -5.23 10.32 11.29
N LYS A 23 -5.20 11.66 11.31
CA LYS A 23 -6.42 12.49 11.33
C LYS A 23 -7.14 12.51 9.97
N ALA A 24 -6.45 12.22 8.87
CA ALA A 24 -7.07 12.20 7.55
C ALA A 24 -7.97 10.97 7.40
N PRO A 25 -9.18 11.11 6.81
CA PRO A 25 -10.11 10.00 6.62
C PRO A 25 -9.50 8.86 5.77
N PHE A 26 -8.65 9.22 4.79
CA PHE A 26 -7.90 8.27 3.98
C PHE A 26 -7.02 7.34 4.82
N TRP A 27 -6.14 7.93 5.65
CA TRP A 27 -5.21 7.16 6.47
C TRP A 27 -5.92 6.40 7.59
N LYS A 28 -7.02 6.96 8.12
CA LYS A 28 -7.90 6.24 9.05
C LYS A 28 -8.43 4.97 8.39
N ARG A 29 -8.89 5.05 7.13
CA ARG A 29 -9.35 3.88 6.37
C ARG A 29 -8.23 2.87 6.11
N VAL A 30 -7.04 3.33 5.74
CA VAL A 30 -5.86 2.47 5.58
C VAL A 30 -5.54 1.72 6.88
N LEU A 31 -5.57 2.41 8.02
CA LEU A 31 -5.31 1.82 9.34
C LEU A 31 -6.38 0.82 9.76
N GLU A 32 -7.66 1.06 9.46
CA GLU A 32 -8.73 0.09 9.67
C GLU A 32 -8.50 -1.20 8.88
N ILE A 33 -8.12 -1.07 7.60
CA ILE A 33 -7.83 -2.22 6.74
C ILE A 33 -6.59 -2.97 7.26
N LEU A 34 -5.55 -2.25 7.68
CA LEU A 34 -4.36 -2.83 8.29
C LEU A 34 -4.69 -3.56 9.61
N SER A 35 -5.66 -3.07 10.39
CA SER A 35 -6.14 -3.73 11.62
C SER A 35 -7.02 -4.96 11.35
N SER A 36 -7.42 -5.19 10.10
CA SER A 36 -8.24 -6.34 9.73
C SER A 36 -7.44 -7.66 9.80
N SER A 37 -8.17 -8.76 9.99
CA SER A 37 -7.59 -10.10 10.14
C SER A 37 -6.77 -10.51 8.91
N SER A 38 -5.63 -11.17 9.13
CA SER A 38 -4.77 -11.65 8.05
C SER A 38 -5.45 -12.63 7.09
N ARG A 39 -6.53 -13.31 7.53
CA ARG A 39 -7.30 -14.23 6.69
C ARG A 39 -8.17 -13.51 5.65
N SER A 40 -8.56 -12.27 5.94
CA SER A 40 -9.37 -11.43 5.05
C SER A 40 -8.53 -10.54 4.13
N LYS A 41 -7.21 -10.68 4.21
CA LYS A 41 -6.24 -9.93 3.42
C LYS A 41 -5.83 -10.76 2.22
N SER A 42 -6.37 -10.43 1.05
CA SER A 42 -5.93 -10.96 -0.23
C SER A 42 -4.69 -10.19 -0.69
N GLY A 43 -3.65 -10.91 -1.14
CA GLY A 43 -2.53 -10.27 -1.84
C GLY A 43 -3.04 -9.58 -3.11
N VAL A 44 -2.55 -8.38 -3.38
CA VAL A 44 -2.96 -7.61 -4.55
C VAL A 44 -2.00 -7.91 -5.70
N ASN A 45 -2.54 -8.38 -6.81
CA ASN A 45 -1.76 -8.62 -8.01
C ASN A 45 -1.51 -7.33 -8.79
N ILE A 46 -0.37 -7.28 -9.46
CA ILE A 46 0.00 -6.20 -10.35
C ILE A 46 -1.03 -5.96 -11.46
N SER A 47 -1.63 -7.02 -12.01
CA SER A 47 -2.70 -6.89 -13.00
C SER A 47 -3.87 -6.04 -12.49
N LYS A 48 -4.26 -6.20 -11.22
CA LYS A 48 -5.31 -5.41 -10.59
C LYS A 48 -4.89 -3.96 -10.43
N LEU A 49 -3.64 -3.72 -10.04
CA LEU A 49 -3.10 -2.35 -9.95
C LEU A 49 -3.12 -1.66 -11.31
N SER A 50 -2.71 -2.34 -12.38
CA SER A 50 -2.66 -1.77 -13.73
C SER A 50 -4.04 -1.43 -14.30
N ALA A 51 -5.11 -2.08 -13.83
CA ALA A 51 -6.47 -1.80 -14.29
C ALA A 51 -7.06 -0.51 -13.70
N TYR A 52 -6.64 -0.14 -12.48
CA TYR A 52 -7.19 1.02 -11.75
C TYR A 52 -6.23 2.18 -11.60
N ALA A 53 -4.92 1.93 -11.71
CA ALA A 53 -3.91 2.98 -11.58
C ALA A 53 -3.83 3.79 -12.88
N LYS A 54 -4.04 5.10 -12.76
CA LYS A 54 -3.71 6.07 -13.80
C LYS A 54 -2.22 6.37 -13.79
N GLU A 55 -1.67 6.73 -14.94
CA GLU A 55 -0.28 7.20 -15.04
C GLU A 55 -0.04 8.41 -14.11
N GLY A 56 1.08 8.39 -13.40
CA GLY A 56 1.44 9.43 -12.42
C GLY A 56 0.72 9.36 -11.08
N ALA A 57 -0.29 8.49 -10.92
CA ALA A 57 -1.03 8.37 -9.66
C ALA A 57 -0.20 7.70 -8.55
N THR A 58 -0.58 7.97 -7.29
CA THR A 58 -0.04 7.25 -6.13
C THR A 58 -1.08 6.25 -5.63
N VAL A 59 -0.70 4.98 -5.59
CA VAL A 59 -1.56 3.89 -5.15
C VAL A 59 -1.05 3.34 -3.82
N VAL A 60 -1.92 3.28 -2.82
CA VAL A 60 -1.64 2.66 -1.53
C VAL A 60 -2.34 1.32 -1.45
N VAL A 61 -1.54 0.29 -1.19
CA VAL A 61 -1.98 -1.09 -0.96
C VAL A 61 -1.68 -1.43 0.50
N PRO A 62 -2.68 -1.55 1.38
CA PRO A 62 -2.48 -1.90 2.80
C PRO A 62 -2.03 -3.36 3.02
N ASP A 63 -1.64 -4.06 1.96
CA ASP A 63 -1.38 -5.49 1.92
C ASP A 63 -0.09 -5.82 1.15
N LYS A 64 0.15 -7.12 0.93
CA LYS A 64 1.28 -7.60 0.12
C LYS A 64 0.95 -7.49 -1.37
N VAL A 65 1.85 -6.89 -2.14
CA VAL A 65 1.77 -6.85 -3.60
C VAL A 65 2.49 -8.06 -4.20
N LEU A 66 1.83 -8.73 -5.14
CA LEU A 66 2.29 -9.93 -5.81
C LEU A 66 2.54 -9.69 -7.29
N GLY A 67 3.58 -10.35 -7.81
CA GLY A 67 4.11 -10.13 -9.15
C GLY A 67 3.43 -10.96 -10.24
N ALA A 68 2.10 -10.97 -10.28
CA ALA A 68 1.33 -11.65 -11.32
C ALA A 68 0.71 -10.63 -12.28
N GLY A 69 1.09 -10.70 -13.56
CA GLY A 69 0.66 -9.82 -14.64
C GLY A 69 1.70 -8.77 -15.04
N SER A 70 1.35 -7.94 -16.02
CA SER A 70 2.23 -6.90 -16.58
C SER A 70 1.77 -5.51 -16.13
N LEU A 71 2.74 -4.67 -15.79
CA LEU A 71 2.53 -3.23 -15.62
C LEU A 71 2.71 -2.53 -16.96
N LYS A 72 1.69 -1.77 -17.38
CA LYS A 72 1.77 -0.91 -18.58
C LYS A 72 2.03 0.56 -18.26
N ALA A 73 1.69 1.02 -17.07
CA ALA A 73 1.69 2.43 -16.69
C ALA A 73 2.76 2.75 -15.63
N LYS A 74 3.31 3.96 -15.72
CA LYS A 74 4.25 4.49 -14.72
C LYS A 74 3.48 5.12 -13.57
N TYR A 75 3.44 4.43 -12.43
CA TYR A 75 2.83 4.96 -11.20
C TYR A 75 3.61 4.58 -9.94
N THR A 76 3.30 5.26 -8.85
CA THR A 76 3.95 5.03 -7.55
C THR A 76 3.08 4.07 -6.74
N VAL A 77 3.63 2.91 -6.35
CA VAL A 77 2.93 1.92 -5.52
C VAL A 77 3.53 1.94 -4.12
N ALA A 78 2.67 2.16 -3.13
CA ALA A 78 3.00 2.13 -1.72
C ALA A 78 2.37 0.89 -1.07
N ALA A 79 3.18 -0.05 -0.58
CA ALA A 79 2.66 -1.28 0.02
C ALA A 79 3.32 -1.65 1.35
N LEU A 80 2.68 -2.56 2.10
CA LEU A 80 3.28 -3.11 3.32
C LEU A 80 4.50 -3.98 2.97
N SER A 81 4.39 -4.74 1.89
CA SER A 81 5.46 -5.60 1.39
C SER A 81 5.25 -5.90 -0.08
N PHE A 82 6.37 -6.11 -0.79
CA PHE A 82 6.37 -6.50 -2.20
C PHE A 82 7.03 -7.87 -2.34
N SER A 83 6.53 -8.71 -3.25
CA SER A 83 7.30 -9.87 -3.70
C SER A 83 8.49 -9.43 -4.55
N ALA A 84 9.52 -10.28 -4.65
CA ALA A 84 10.68 -10.01 -5.49
C ALA A 84 10.29 -9.78 -6.95
N SER A 85 9.41 -10.63 -7.49
CA SER A 85 8.87 -10.49 -8.84
C SER A 85 8.08 -9.19 -9.00
N ALA A 86 7.36 -8.75 -7.97
CA ALA A 86 6.59 -7.52 -8.05
C ALA A 86 7.48 -6.28 -8.14
N LYS A 87 8.55 -6.22 -7.32
CA LYS A 87 9.52 -5.12 -7.40
C LYS A 87 10.15 -5.02 -8.79
N LYS A 88 10.62 -6.16 -9.32
CA LYS A 88 11.19 -6.23 -10.67
C LYS A 88 10.23 -5.74 -11.74
N ALA A 89 8.95 -6.15 -11.67
CA ALA A 89 7.94 -5.70 -12.63
C ALA A 89 7.63 -4.20 -12.52
N ILE A 90 7.62 -3.62 -11.31
CA ILE A 90 7.43 -2.18 -11.09
C ILE A 90 8.62 -1.38 -11.61
N GLU A 91 9.84 -1.82 -11.31
CA GLU A 91 11.07 -1.18 -11.78
C GLU A 91 11.20 -1.27 -13.32
N ALA A 92 10.88 -2.44 -13.90
CA ALA A 92 10.88 -2.64 -15.35
C ALA A 92 9.87 -1.74 -16.09
N ALA A 93 8.73 -1.45 -15.47
CA ALA A 93 7.74 -0.53 -16.01
C ALA A 93 8.10 0.96 -15.79
N GLY A 94 9.20 1.27 -15.11
CA GLY A 94 9.58 2.64 -14.75
C GLY A 94 8.72 3.26 -13.64
N GLY A 95 8.03 2.42 -12.86
CA GLY A 95 7.28 2.83 -11.67
C GLY A 95 8.16 2.90 -10.42
N LYS A 96 7.60 3.38 -9.31
CA LYS A 96 8.30 3.46 -8.02
C LYS A 96 7.60 2.61 -6.97
N ALA A 97 8.31 1.64 -6.40
CA ALA A 97 7.86 0.88 -5.23
C ALA A 97 8.33 1.58 -3.96
N VAL A 98 7.40 2.14 -3.19
CA VAL A 98 7.69 2.86 -1.93
C VAL A 98 6.98 2.19 -0.76
N SER A 99 7.38 2.52 0.46
CA SER A 99 6.67 2.03 1.64
C SER A 99 5.49 2.95 1.99
N ILE A 100 4.47 2.39 2.64
CA ILE A 100 3.33 3.16 3.15
C ILE A 100 3.81 4.27 4.10
N ALA A 101 4.86 4.01 4.88
CA ALA A 101 5.43 4.99 5.81
C ALA A 101 6.02 6.20 5.09
N ASP A 102 6.69 6.00 3.96
CA ASP A 102 7.27 7.11 3.17
C ASP A 102 6.16 7.99 2.57
N VAL A 103 5.09 7.38 2.07
CA VAL A 103 3.95 8.13 1.53
C VAL A 103 3.20 8.87 2.64
N ALA A 104 3.05 8.27 3.82
CA ALA A 104 2.44 8.93 4.96
C ALA A 104 3.26 10.13 5.48
N LYS A 105 4.58 10.08 5.36
CA LYS A 105 5.47 11.20 5.68
C LYS A 105 5.42 12.30 4.63
N LYS A 106 5.40 11.94 3.35
CA LYS A 106 5.37 12.91 2.23
C LYS A 106 4.00 13.54 2.03
N ASN A 107 2.93 12.78 2.20
CA ASN A 107 1.54 13.20 1.99
C ASN A 107 0.65 12.82 3.18
N ALA A 108 0.72 13.64 4.24
CA ALA A 108 -0.09 13.45 5.44
C ALA A 108 -1.60 13.60 5.19
N THR A 109 -2.02 14.34 4.16
CA THR A 109 -3.43 14.57 3.82
C THR A 109 -4.05 13.48 2.94
N GLY A 110 -3.24 12.69 2.22
CA GLY A 110 -3.74 11.64 1.32
C GLY A 110 -4.53 12.17 0.10
N LYS A 111 -4.29 13.41 -0.32
CA LYS A 111 -4.88 13.97 -1.55
C LYS A 111 -4.30 13.27 -2.77
N ASP A 112 -5.16 12.93 -3.73
CA ASP A 112 -4.81 12.24 -4.98
C ASP A 112 -4.18 10.85 -4.81
N VAL A 113 -4.51 10.18 -3.70
CA VAL A 113 -4.06 8.82 -3.41
C VAL A 113 -5.22 7.84 -3.55
N LEU A 114 -4.97 6.72 -4.23
CA LEU A 114 -5.94 5.65 -4.43
C LEU A 114 -5.66 4.48 -3.48
N ILE A 115 -6.69 3.99 -2.78
CA ILE A 115 -6.58 2.74 -2.00
C ILE A 115 -7.01 1.58 -2.88
N ILE A 116 -6.15 0.60 -3.06
CA ILE A 116 -6.51 -0.66 -3.75
C ILE A 116 -6.38 -1.82 -2.77
N LYS A 117 -7.47 -2.59 -2.68
CA LYS A 117 -7.58 -3.87 -1.96
C LYS A 117 -8.08 -4.92 -2.95
#